data_AF-X7Y5T6-F1
#
_entry.id   AF-X7Y5T6-F1
#
_cell.length_a   1.000
_cell.length_b   1.000
_cell.length_c   1.000
_cell.angle_alpha   90.00
_cell.angle_beta   90.00
_cell.angle_gamma   90.00
#
_symmetry.space_group_name_H-M   'P 1'
#
loop_
_entity.id
_entity.type
_entity.pdbx_description
1 polymer ?
#
loop_
_entity_poly.entity_id
_entity_poly.type
_entity_poly.pdbx_seq_one_letter_code
_entity_poly.pdbx_strand_id
1 'polypeptide(L)'
;MESLINDLLPFVEYLTAHHSKLTSLRELDRACIEDYLTWNRTRGWRGQRAAAGAGRTVSAAVAQSAVLSLRNLLDDITAWGWEEAPPRRLVFAADVPKLDQPLPAALAPDIDAAVMNAVARLDDSFARIGLTVLRGAGLRGG
;
A
#
# COMPACT_ATOMS: atom_id res chain seq x y z
N MET A 1 -4.07 8.01 -8.79
CA MET A 1 -3.60 7.24 -9.96
C MET A 1 -2.19 6.69 -9.74
N GLU A 2 -1.22 7.53 -9.31
CA GLU A 2 0.18 7.11 -9.10
C GLU A 2 0.35 5.96 -8.06
N SER A 3 -0.48 5.91 -7.03
CA SER A 3 -0.45 4.80 -6.05
C SER A 3 -0.83 3.44 -6.67
N LEU A 4 -1.83 3.42 -7.57
CA LEU A 4 -2.31 2.17 -8.17
C LEU A 4 -1.26 1.56 -9.11
N ILE A 5 -0.58 2.40 -9.89
CA ILE A 5 0.52 1.94 -10.76
C ILE A 5 1.64 1.34 -9.92
N ASN A 6 2.04 2.00 -8.83
CA ASN A 6 3.09 1.50 -7.95
C ASN A 6 2.73 0.17 -7.25
N ASP A 7 1.45 -0.06 -7.02
CA ASP A 7 0.94 -1.30 -6.41
C ASP A 7 0.85 -2.46 -7.41
N LEU A 8 0.53 -2.17 -8.69
CA LEU A 8 0.39 -3.19 -9.74
C LEU A 8 1.71 -3.55 -10.44
N LEU A 9 2.66 -2.61 -10.54
CA LEU A 9 3.94 -2.86 -11.20
C LEU A 9 4.72 -4.07 -10.62
N PRO A 10 4.78 -4.32 -9.29
CA PRO A 10 5.42 -5.52 -8.75
C PRO A 10 4.83 -6.82 -9.31
N PHE A 11 3.52 -6.86 -9.60
CA PHE A 11 2.90 -8.04 -10.22
C PHE A 11 3.40 -8.22 -11.66
N VAL A 12 3.46 -7.15 -12.45
CA VAL A 12 3.98 -7.20 -13.82
C VAL A 12 5.46 -7.62 -13.85
N GLU A 13 6.27 -7.10 -12.93
CA GLU A 13 7.67 -7.53 -12.79
C GLU A 13 7.79 -9.00 -12.46
N TYR A 14 6.98 -9.48 -11.52
CA TYR A 14 6.93 -10.89 -11.15
C TYR A 14 6.56 -11.77 -12.35
N LEU A 15 5.50 -11.41 -13.10
CA LEU A 15 5.09 -12.15 -14.30
C LEU A 15 6.19 -12.18 -15.34
N THR A 16 6.85 -11.05 -15.61
CA THR A 16 7.93 -10.97 -16.59
C THR A 16 9.12 -11.85 -16.21
N ALA A 17 9.43 -11.96 -14.92
CA ALA A 17 10.56 -12.75 -14.42
C ALA A 17 10.27 -14.26 -14.33
N HIS A 18 9.07 -14.64 -13.88
CA HIS A 18 8.74 -16.03 -13.53
C HIS A 18 7.81 -16.72 -14.53
N HIS A 19 7.01 -15.94 -15.25
CA HIS A 19 5.98 -16.43 -16.17
C HIS A 19 6.03 -15.70 -17.52
N SER A 20 7.22 -15.57 -18.09
CA SER A 20 7.48 -14.83 -19.34
C SER A 20 6.74 -15.37 -20.58
N LYS A 21 6.16 -16.57 -20.48
CA LYS A 21 5.35 -17.20 -21.53
C LYS A 21 3.88 -16.81 -21.48
N LEU A 22 3.40 -16.21 -20.38
CA LEU A 22 2.03 -15.74 -20.28
C LEU A 22 1.84 -14.57 -21.23
N THR A 23 0.86 -14.68 -22.11
CA THR A 23 0.54 -13.63 -23.10
C THR A 23 -0.76 -12.93 -22.79
N SER A 24 -1.56 -13.49 -21.87
CA SER A 24 -2.91 -13.08 -21.54
C SER A 24 -3.17 -13.20 -20.04
N LEU A 25 -4.01 -12.31 -19.50
CA LEU A 25 -4.50 -12.44 -18.12
C LEU A 25 -5.45 -13.63 -17.94
N ARG A 26 -6.05 -14.15 -19.01
CA ARG A 26 -6.91 -15.35 -18.98
C ARG A 26 -6.17 -16.61 -18.62
N GLU A 27 -4.88 -16.65 -18.96
CA GLU A 27 -3.97 -17.77 -18.71
C GLU A 27 -3.50 -17.80 -17.25
N LEU A 28 -3.80 -16.76 -16.46
CA LEU A 28 -3.50 -16.76 -15.04
C LEU A 28 -4.27 -17.88 -14.33
N ASP A 29 -3.52 -18.67 -13.58
CA ASP A 29 -4.06 -19.66 -12.70
C ASP A 29 -3.81 -19.30 -11.23
N ARG A 30 -4.36 -20.14 -10.36
CA ARG A 30 -4.24 -19.93 -8.93
C ARG A 30 -2.80 -20.13 -8.44
N ALA A 31 -2.04 -21.04 -9.03
CA ALA A 31 -0.67 -21.31 -8.62
C ALA A 31 0.22 -20.07 -8.85
N CYS A 32 0.10 -19.41 -10.00
CA CYS A 32 0.80 -18.17 -10.30
C CYS A 32 0.51 -17.07 -9.26
N ILE A 33 -0.76 -16.92 -8.86
CA ILE A 33 -1.14 -15.96 -7.83
C ILE A 33 -0.54 -16.34 -6.46
N GLU A 34 -0.58 -17.60 -6.05
CA GLU A 34 -0.03 -18.04 -4.77
C GLU A 34 1.50 -17.83 -4.68
N ASP A 35 2.20 -18.10 -5.77
CA ASP A 35 3.64 -17.86 -5.87
C ASP A 35 3.94 -16.35 -5.84
N TYR A 36 3.16 -15.54 -6.56
CA TYR A 36 3.25 -14.08 -6.48
C TYR A 36 3.00 -13.56 -5.06
N LEU A 37 1.99 -14.05 -4.36
CA LEU A 37 1.67 -13.63 -2.98
C LEU A 37 2.83 -13.95 -2.02
N THR A 38 3.51 -15.06 -2.25
CA THR A 38 4.70 -15.43 -1.47
C THR A 38 5.88 -14.52 -1.79
N TRP A 39 6.17 -14.29 -3.06
CA TRP A 39 7.22 -13.38 -3.50
C TRP A 39 6.99 -11.93 -3.06
N ASN A 40 5.76 -11.43 -3.18
CA ASN A 40 5.39 -10.05 -2.85
C ASN A 40 5.59 -9.72 -1.36
N ARG A 41 5.50 -10.72 -0.48
CA ARG A 41 5.79 -10.54 0.96
C ARG A 41 7.29 -10.37 1.25
N THR A 42 8.15 -10.93 0.42
CA THR A 42 9.61 -10.96 0.65
C THR A 42 10.39 -10.08 -0.31
N ARG A 43 9.73 -9.43 -1.27
CA ARG A 43 10.40 -8.57 -2.25
C ARG A 43 11.03 -7.33 -1.60
N GLY A 44 12.07 -6.83 -2.25
CA GLY A 44 12.68 -5.54 -1.92
C GLY A 44 11.84 -4.34 -2.36
N TRP A 45 12.28 -3.16 -1.92
CA TRP A 45 11.72 -1.88 -2.38
C TRP A 45 12.08 -1.60 -3.85
N ARG A 46 11.22 -0.84 -4.54
CA ARG A 46 11.40 -0.41 -5.94
C ARG A 46 11.73 1.09 -6.02
N GLY A 47 12.33 1.50 -7.13
CA GLY A 47 12.61 2.90 -7.45
C GLY A 47 13.58 3.56 -6.46
N GLN A 48 13.37 4.85 -6.16
CA GLN A 48 14.24 5.61 -5.25
C GLN A 48 14.35 4.97 -3.85
N ARG A 49 13.30 4.27 -3.39
CA ARG A 49 13.30 3.57 -2.10
C ARG A 49 14.17 2.31 -2.10
N ALA A 50 14.50 1.75 -3.26
CA ALA A 50 15.41 0.61 -3.37
C ALA A 50 16.82 0.98 -2.90
N ALA A 51 17.31 2.16 -3.29
CA ALA A 51 18.62 2.66 -2.90
C ALA A 51 18.70 3.00 -1.40
N ALA A 52 17.66 3.67 -0.87
CA ALA A 52 17.58 4.03 0.55
C ALA A 52 17.30 2.85 1.48
N GLY A 53 16.82 1.73 0.94
CA GLY A 53 16.40 0.53 1.67
C GLY A 53 17.13 -0.73 1.23
N ALA A 54 18.37 -0.63 0.71
CA ALA A 54 19.12 -1.79 0.24
C ALA A 54 19.15 -2.92 1.30
N GLY A 55 18.69 -4.12 0.92
CA GLY A 55 18.57 -5.27 1.81
C GLY A 55 17.29 -5.32 2.68
N ARG A 56 16.40 -4.32 2.61
CA ARG A 56 15.12 -4.31 3.34
C ARG A 56 13.99 -4.79 2.44
N THR A 57 13.14 -5.66 2.97
CA THR A 57 11.89 -6.04 2.33
C THR A 57 10.84 -4.95 2.48
N VAL A 58 9.80 -5.01 1.66
CA VAL A 58 8.62 -4.14 1.81
C VAL A 58 7.92 -4.40 3.14
N SER A 59 7.18 -3.39 3.62
CA SER A 59 6.34 -3.56 4.81
C SER A 59 5.09 -4.39 4.49
N ALA A 60 4.48 -4.98 5.52
CA ALA A 60 3.21 -5.71 5.38
C ALA A 60 2.10 -4.85 4.76
N ALA A 61 2.04 -3.55 5.11
CA ALA A 61 1.08 -2.61 4.54
C ALA A 61 1.27 -2.41 3.03
N VAL A 62 2.51 -2.32 2.57
CA VAL A 62 2.82 -2.19 1.13
C VAL A 62 2.51 -3.49 0.40
N ALA A 63 2.85 -4.64 0.97
CA ALA A 63 2.47 -5.94 0.42
C ALA A 63 0.94 -6.07 0.32
N GLN A 64 0.21 -5.67 1.35
CA GLN A 64 -1.25 -5.68 1.39
C GLN A 64 -1.87 -4.77 0.31
N SER A 65 -1.37 -3.54 0.15
CA SER A 65 -1.85 -2.60 -0.87
C SER A 65 -1.74 -3.19 -2.28
N ALA A 66 -0.61 -3.82 -2.59
CA ALA A 66 -0.41 -4.50 -3.87
C ALA A 66 -1.43 -5.62 -4.10
N VAL A 67 -1.71 -6.45 -3.09
CA VAL A 67 -2.70 -7.55 -3.19
C VAL A 67 -4.11 -7.01 -3.37
N LEU A 68 -4.49 -5.95 -2.65
CA LEU A 68 -5.80 -5.31 -2.79
C LEU A 68 -5.98 -4.69 -4.17
N SER A 69 -4.97 -3.96 -4.66
CA SER A 69 -4.98 -3.37 -5.99
C SER A 69 -5.09 -4.43 -7.09
N LEU A 70 -4.34 -5.53 -6.97
CA LEU A 70 -4.44 -6.65 -7.91
C LEU A 70 -5.83 -7.30 -7.88
N ARG A 71 -6.36 -7.57 -6.67
CA ARG A 71 -7.71 -8.12 -6.52
C ARG A 71 -8.75 -7.23 -7.18
N ASN A 72 -8.74 -5.93 -6.89
CA ASN A 72 -9.69 -4.98 -7.44
C ASN A 72 -9.59 -4.92 -8.96
N LEU A 73 -8.38 -4.88 -9.51
CA LEU A 73 -8.18 -4.94 -10.96
C LEU A 73 -8.85 -6.19 -11.57
N LEU A 74 -8.58 -7.38 -11.02
CA LEU A 74 -9.12 -8.63 -11.55
C LEU A 74 -10.64 -8.73 -11.38
N ASP A 75 -11.18 -8.26 -10.25
CA ASP A 75 -12.62 -8.20 -10.00
C ASP A 75 -13.29 -7.21 -10.99
N ASP A 76 -12.69 -6.04 -11.24
CA ASP A 76 -13.20 -5.01 -12.15
C ASP A 76 -13.22 -5.48 -13.62
N ILE A 77 -12.11 -6.02 -14.13
CA ILE A 77 -12.06 -6.51 -15.52
C ILE A 77 -13.03 -7.66 -15.76
N THR A 78 -13.26 -8.49 -14.73
CA THR A 78 -14.26 -9.57 -14.77
C THR A 78 -15.67 -8.98 -14.78
N ALA A 79 -15.95 -8.00 -13.92
CA ALA A 79 -17.26 -7.35 -13.84
C ALA A 79 -17.63 -6.62 -15.14
N TRP A 80 -16.65 -6.06 -15.85
CA TRP A 80 -16.85 -5.43 -17.15
C TRP A 80 -16.96 -6.43 -18.31
N GLY A 81 -16.77 -7.73 -18.06
CA GLY A 81 -16.79 -8.76 -19.09
C GLY A 81 -15.67 -8.58 -20.11
N TRP A 82 -14.51 -8.04 -19.71
CA TRP A 82 -13.37 -7.90 -20.59
C TRP A 82 -12.95 -9.29 -21.09
N GLU A 83 -12.77 -9.42 -22.40
CA GLU A 83 -12.30 -10.65 -23.05
C GLU A 83 -11.10 -11.28 -22.35
N GLU A 84 -10.16 -10.48 -21.87
CA GLU A 84 -8.93 -10.95 -21.21
C GLU A 84 -9.10 -11.31 -19.72
N ALA A 85 -10.31 -11.20 -19.16
CA ALA A 85 -10.55 -11.50 -17.76
C ALA A 85 -10.33 -13.00 -17.46
N PRO A 86 -9.70 -13.35 -16.32
CA PRO A 86 -9.61 -14.73 -15.87
C PRO A 86 -11.00 -15.36 -15.75
N PRO A 87 -11.18 -16.64 -16.17
CA PRO A 87 -12.49 -17.28 -16.17
C PRO A 87 -13.03 -17.58 -14.76
N ARG A 88 -12.19 -17.44 -13.73
CA ARG A 88 -12.52 -17.69 -12.32
C ARG A 88 -11.84 -16.67 -11.43
N ARG A 89 -12.42 -16.43 -10.25
CA ARG A 89 -11.76 -15.61 -9.22
C ARG A 89 -10.42 -16.25 -8.80
N LEU A 90 -9.36 -15.45 -8.84
CA LEU A 90 -8.01 -15.89 -8.50
C LEU A 90 -7.47 -15.32 -7.19
N VAL A 91 -7.98 -14.17 -6.71
CA VAL A 91 -7.58 -13.55 -5.45
C VAL A 91 -8.78 -13.49 -4.50
N PHE A 92 -8.62 -14.03 -3.31
CA PHE A 92 -9.65 -14.13 -2.28
C PHE A 92 -9.38 -13.17 -1.12
N ALA A 93 -10.41 -12.91 -0.31
CA ALA A 93 -10.26 -12.09 0.89
C ALA A 93 -9.22 -12.66 1.87
N ALA A 94 -9.06 -13.99 1.91
CA ALA A 94 -8.08 -14.66 2.76
C ALA A 94 -6.62 -14.45 2.32
N ASP A 95 -6.39 -14.05 1.06
CA ASP A 95 -5.04 -13.78 0.54
C ASP A 95 -4.50 -12.42 0.97
N VAL A 96 -5.38 -11.51 1.39
CA VAL A 96 -5.00 -10.17 1.81
C VAL A 96 -4.29 -10.28 3.17
N PRO A 97 -3.00 -9.90 3.26
CA PRO A 97 -2.27 -9.92 4.51
C PRO A 97 -3.01 -9.13 5.58
N LYS A 98 -3.21 -9.73 6.76
CA LYS A 98 -3.75 -9.00 7.91
C LYS A 98 -2.64 -8.13 8.48
N LEU A 99 -2.91 -6.83 8.60
CA LEU A 99 -2.00 -5.94 9.30
C LEU A 99 -2.27 -6.07 10.79
N ASP A 100 -1.20 -6.17 11.57
CA ASP A 100 -1.30 -5.83 12.98
C ASP A 100 -1.79 -4.39 13.05
N GLN A 101 -2.85 -4.15 13.81
CA GLN A 101 -3.40 -2.83 14.00
C GLN A 101 -2.68 -2.22 15.22
N PRO A 102 -1.56 -1.49 15.05
CA PRO A 102 -0.94 -0.84 16.18
C PRO A 102 -1.94 0.12 16.79
N LEU A 103 -1.95 0.19 18.12
CA LEU A 103 -2.74 1.18 18.83
C LEU A 103 -2.36 2.57 18.29
N PRO A 104 -3.34 3.47 18.03
CA PRO A 104 -3.02 4.83 17.64
C PRO A 104 -1.98 5.43 18.59
N ALA A 105 -0.87 5.93 18.03
CA ALA A 105 0.21 6.54 18.80
C ALA A 105 -0.21 7.96 19.23
N ALA A 106 -1.19 8.04 20.13
CA ALA A 106 -1.60 9.29 20.75
C ALA A 106 -0.45 9.83 21.62
N LEU A 107 -0.24 11.14 21.58
CA LEU A 107 0.71 11.79 22.46
C LEU A 107 0.22 11.67 23.91
N ALA A 108 1.12 11.29 24.81
CA ALA A 108 0.84 11.37 26.24
C ALA A 108 0.58 12.85 26.64
N PRO A 109 -0.26 13.12 27.66
CA PRO A 109 -0.69 14.48 27.98
C PRO A 109 0.46 15.47 28.27
N ASP A 110 1.54 14.99 28.87
CA ASP A 110 2.75 15.77 29.16
C ASP A 110 3.53 16.14 27.89
N ILE A 111 3.68 15.18 26.97
CA ILE A 111 4.30 15.40 25.66
C ILE A 111 3.44 16.34 24.82
N ASP A 112 2.13 16.16 24.85
CA ASP A 112 1.20 17.02 24.15
C ASP A 112 1.27 18.47 24.63
N ALA A 113 1.28 18.67 25.95
CA ALA A 113 1.46 19.99 26.55
C ALA A 113 2.81 20.62 26.16
N ALA A 114 3.89 19.82 26.14
CA ALA A 114 5.21 20.29 25.70
C ALA A 114 5.20 20.72 24.22
N VAL A 115 4.57 19.93 23.35
CA VAL A 115 4.40 20.26 21.91
C VAL A 115 3.59 21.55 21.76
N MET A 116 2.45 21.67 22.43
CA MET A 116 1.59 22.86 22.31
C MET A 116 2.25 24.13 22.88
N ASN A 117 3.07 24.00 23.93
CA ASN A 117 3.90 25.11 24.42
C ASN A 117 4.97 25.54 23.41
N ALA A 118 5.52 24.60 22.64
CA ALA A 118 6.44 24.93 21.56
C ALA A 118 5.71 25.61 20.39
N VAL A 119 4.53 25.12 20.01
CA VAL A 119 3.67 25.71 18.97
C VAL A 119 3.31 27.15 19.29
N ALA A 120 2.99 27.45 20.56
CA ALA A 120 2.66 28.81 21.00
C ALA A 120 3.79 29.83 20.74
N ARG A 121 5.05 29.37 20.75
CA ARG A 121 6.26 30.19 20.52
C ARG A 121 6.68 30.29 19.06
N LEU A 122 5.94 29.71 18.12
CA LEU A 122 6.25 29.86 16.70
C LEU A 122 6.02 31.30 16.24
N ASP A 123 7.03 31.86 15.56
CA ASP A 123 6.95 33.19 14.94
C ASP A 123 5.99 33.20 13.75
N ASP A 124 5.90 32.09 13.02
CA ASP A 124 4.95 31.92 11.92
C ASP A 124 3.51 31.78 12.46
N SER A 125 2.73 32.84 12.26
CA SER A 125 1.32 32.89 12.63
C SER A 125 0.45 31.83 11.94
N PHE A 126 0.75 31.47 10.69
CA PHE A 126 0.00 30.47 9.94
C PHE A 126 0.25 29.09 10.53
N ALA A 127 1.51 28.71 10.74
CA ALA A 127 1.87 27.45 11.38
C ALA A 127 1.29 27.33 12.79
N ARG A 128 1.40 28.39 13.61
CA ARG A 128 0.87 28.40 14.98
C ARG A 128 -0.64 28.20 15.04
N ILE A 129 -1.40 28.95 14.23
CA ILE A 129 -2.86 28.85 14.18
C ILE A 129 -3.26 27.48 13.60
N GLY A 130 -2.65 27.09 12.48
CA GLY A 130 -2.92 25.82 11.82
C GLY A 130 -2.73 24.63 12.75
N LEU A 131 -1.58 24.52 13.41
CA LEU A 131 -1.28 23.44 14.36
C LEU A 131 -2.23 23.44 15.56
N THR A 132 -2.59 24.61 16.08
CA THR A 132 -3.56 24.72 17.19
C THR A 132 -4.94 24.20 16.79
N VAL A 133 -5.42 24.58 15.59
CA VAL A 133 -6.72 24.12 15.07
C VAL A 133 -6.69 22.61 14.76
N LEU A 134 -5.63 22.12 14.10
CA LEU A 134 -5.45 20.70 13.82
C LEU A 134 -5.48 19.88 15.12
N ARG A 135 -4.79 20.34 16.16
CA ARG A 135 -4.73 19.64 17.45
C ARG A 135 -6.06 19.63 18.19
N GLY A 136 -6.78 20.76 18.19
CA GLY A 136 -8.03 20.92 18.94
C GLY A 136 -9.23 20.22 18.29
N ALA A 137 -9.27 20.16 16.96
CA ALA A 137 -10.40 19.58 16.22
C ALA A 137 -10.13 18.18 15.64
N GLY A 138 -8.89 17.68 15.71
CA GLY A 138 -8.53 16.37 15.16
C GLY A 138 -8.65 16.30 13.62
N LEU A 139 -8.45 17.44 12.96
CA LEU A 139 -8.54 17.54 11.50
C LEU A 139 -7.38 16.79 10.84
N ARG A 140 -7.64 16.23 9.65
CA ARG A 140 -6.63 15.56 8.83
C ARG A 140 -5.90 16.59 7.97
N GLY A 141 -4.59 16.42 7.79
CA GLY A 141 -3.84 17.17 6.78
C GLY A 141 -4.34 16.78 5.39
N GLY A 142 -4.90 17.76 4.66
CA GLY A 142 -5.35 17.61 3.28
C GLY A 142 -4.26 17.88 2.27
#